data_AF-A0A7X7PG76-F1
#
_entry.id   AF-A0A7X7PG76-F1
#
_cell.length_a   1.000
_cell.length_b   1.000
_cell.length_c   1.000
_cell.angle_alpha   90.00
_cell.angle_beta   90.00
_cell.angle_gamma   90.00
#
_symmetry.space_group_name_H-M   'P 1'
#
loop_
_entity.id
_entity.type
_entity.pdbx_description
1 polymer ?
#
loop_
_entity_poly.entity_id
_entity_poly.type
_entity_poly.pdbx_seq_one_letter_code
_entity_poly.pdbx_strand_id
1 'polypeptide(L)'
;LDGREIGEVDGFGTPIVDDHLLIILNASPDTVRFRVPETLRTGDWHVRIDTCEALPPDIGSHSEIDVPGRSLIVLSQSIEGEE
;
A
#
# COMPACT_ATOMS: atom_id res chain seq x y z
N LEU A 1 -0.82 7.96 13.17
CA LEU A 1 -1.56 9.08 12.54
C LEU A 1 -2.86 8.45 12.09
N ASP A 2 -3.94 8.80 12.76
CA ASP A 2 -5.17 8.01 12.70
C ASP A 2 -5.98 8.62 11.56
N GLY A 3 -5.78 8.09 10.35
CA GLY A 3 -6.31 8.56 9.06
C GLY A 3 -7.84 8.48 8.93
N ARG A 4 -8.56 9.08 9.87
CA ARG A 4 -9.98 9.42 9.73
C ARG A 4 -10.06 10.83 9.18
N GLU A 5 -9.70 10.97 7.91
CA GLU A 5 -9.72 12.25 7.23
C GLU A 5 -11.13 12.59 6.79
N ILE A 6 -11.51 13.84 7.06
CA ILE A 6 -12.75 14.47 6.61
C ILE A 6 -12.66 14.53 5.09
N GLY A 7 -13.63 13.95 4.38
CA GLY A 7 -13.64 13.93 2.91
C GLY A 7 -13.46 15.35 2.36
N GLU A 8 -12.27 15.63 1.86
CA GLU A 8 -11.95 16.90 1.24
C GLU A 8 -12.54 16.87 -0.17
N VAL A 9 -13.28 17.92 -0.50
CA VAL A 9 -13.84 18.14 -1.84
C VAL A 9 -13.05 19.26 -2.47
N ASP A 10 -12.76 19.15 -3.76
CA ASP A 10 -12.07 20.20 -4.50
C ASP A 10 -12.95 21.48 -4.61
N GLY A 11 -12.41 22.54 -5.23
CA GLY A 11 -13.14 23.79 -5.46
C GLY A 11 -14.40 23.68 -6.34
N PHE A 12 -14.69 22.50 -6.89
CA PHE A 12 -15.85 22.19 -7.74
C PHE A 12 -16.83 21.21 -7.08
N GLY A 13 -16.54 20.74 -5.85
CA GLY A 13 -17.36 19.77 -5.13
C GLY A 13 -17.11 18.31 -5.51
N THR A 14 -16.03 18.03 -6.25
CA THR A 14 -15.60 16.67 -6.58
C THR A 14 -14.89 16.06 -5.38
N PRO A 15 -15.18 14.82 -4.97
CA PRO A 15 -14.41 14.14 -3.93
C PRO A 15 -12.94 14.04 -4.34
N ILE A 16 -12.02 14.43 -3.47
CA ILE A 16 -10.60 14.16 -3.66
C ILE A 16 -10.39 12.66 -3.46
N VAL A 17 -10.05 11.97 -4.54
CA VAL A 17 -9.74 10.55 -4.56
C VAL A 17 -8.26 10.37 -4.22
N ASP A 18 -7.95 10.08 -2.95
CA ASP A 18 -6.55 10.03 -2.49
C ASP A 18 -5.94 8.62 -2.59
N ASP A 19 -4.82 8.42 -3.27
CA ASP A 19 -4.20 7.09 -3.41
C ASP A 19 -3.73 6.52 -2.06
N HIS A 20 -3.93 5.22 -1.82
CA HIS A 20 -3.44 4.60 -0.59
C HIS A 20 -2.00 4.12 -0.76
N LEU A 21 -1.15 4.46 0.21
CA LEU A 21 0.23 4.01 0.29
C LEU A 21 0.45 3.14 1.53
N LEU A 22 1.08 1.98 1.33
CA LEU A 22 1.57 1.13 2.42
C LEU A 22 3.10 1.08 2.36
N ILE A 23 3.73 1.49 3.46
CA ILE A 23 5.18 1.46 3.61
C ILE A 23 5.54 0.43 4.68
N ILE A 24 6.37 -0.55 4.32
CA ILE A 24 6.85 -1.59 5.23
C ILE A 24 8.36 -1.52 5.31
N LEU A 25 8.87 -1.25 6.50
CA LEU A 25 10.30 -1.27 6.80
C LEU A 25 10.60 -2.46 7.70
N ASN A 26 11.28 -3.46 7.18
CA ASN A 26 11.81 -4.53 8.01
C ASN A 26 13.23 -4.17 8.48
N ALA A 27 13.33 -3.58 9.67
CA ALA A 27 14.61 -3.25 10.30
C ALA A 27 15.33 -4.46 10.95
N SER A 28 14.63 -5.59 11.08
CA SER A 28 15.21 -6.84 11.60
C SER A 28 16.28 -7.37 10.64
N PRO A 29 17.30 -8.10 11.13
CA PRO A 29 18.17 -8.90 10.26
C PRO A 29 17.45 -10.10 9.63
N ASP A 30 16.33 -10.54 10.20
CA ASP A 30 15.59 -11.72 9.76
C ASP A 30 14.43 -11.36 8.83
N THR A 31 13.98 -12.32 8.02
CA THR A 31 12.73 -12.21 7.26
C THR A 31 11.55 -12.14 8.23
N VAL A 32 10.68 -11.14 8.05
CA VAL A 32 9.49 -10.93 8.87
C VAL A 32 8.26 -11.01 7.99
N ARG A 33 7.25 -11.75 8.47
CA ARG A 33 5.96 -11.85 7.80
C ARG A 33 5.05 -10.68 8.18
N PHE A 34 4.55 -9.98 7.18
CA PHE A 34 3.58 -8.90 7.34
C PHE A 34 2.25 -9.29 6.72
N ARG A 35 1.16 -8.86 7.36
CA ARG A 35 -0.18 -8.96 6.78
C ARG A 35 -0.55 -7.64 6.11
N VAL A 36 -0.94 -7.71 4.85
CA VAL A 36 -1.39 -6.56 4.08
C VAL A 36 -2.78 -6.15 4.59
N PRO A 37 -2.98 -4.87 4.96
CA PRO A 37 -4.25 -4.42 5.52
C PRO A 37 -5.36 -4.47 4.47
N GLU A 38 -6.58 -4.60 4.97
CA GLU A 38 -7.76 -4.25 4.19
C GLU A 38 -7.85 -2.73 4.04
N THR A 39 -8.12 -2.27 2.84
CA THR A 39 -8.52 -0.88 2.61
C THR A 39 -10.02 -0.84 2.30
N LEU A 40 -10.61 0.35 2.43
CA LEU A 40 -11.98 0.59 1.98
C LEU A 40 -12.11 0.54 0.44
N ARG A 41 -10.98 0.40 -0.28
CA ARG A 41 -10.92 0.34 -1.74
C ARG A 41 -10.82 -1.09 -2.22
N THR A 42 -11.59 -1.41 -3.26
CA THR A 42 -11.50 -2.68 -3.97
C THR A 42 -10.34 -2.65 -4.96
N GLY A 43 -9.44 -3.62 -4.90
CA GLY A 43 -8.31 -3.77 -5.84
C GLY A 43 -7.08 -4.39 -5.18
N ASP A 44 -6.12 -4.80 -6.01
CA ASP A 44 -4.82 -5.28 -5.54
C ASP A 44 -3.88 -4.10 -5.21
N TRP A 45 -2.96 -4.34 -4.29
CA TRP A 45 -1.84 -3.44 -4.01
C TRP A 45 -0.74 -3.66 -5.04
N HIS A 46 -0.26 -2.59 -5.66
CA HIS A 46 0.84 -2.67 -6.61
C HIS A 46 2.17 -2.33 -5.94
N VAL A 47 3.20 -3.15 -6.15
CA VAL A 47 4.55 -2.86 -5.69
C VAL A 47 5.12 -1.68 -6.48
N ARG A 48 5.57 -0.64 -5.77
CA ARG A 48 6.26 0.53 -6.34
C ARG A 48 7.75 0.49 -6.04
N ILE A 49 8.12 0.05 -4.84
CA ILE A 49 9.51 -0.15 -4.43
C ILE A 49 9.58 -1.48 -3.70
N ASP A 50 10.51 -2.32 -4.11
CA ASP A 50 10.97 -3.48 -3.36
C ASP A 50 12.50 -3.52 -3.47
N THR A 51 13.19 -3.19 -2.38
CA THR A 51 14.66 -3.13 -2.37
C THR A 51 15.34 -4.50 -2.56
N CYS A 52 14.60 -5.59 -2.44
CA CYS A 52 15.11 -6.95 -2.55
C CYS A 52 14.53 -7.74 -3.73
N GLU A 53 13.59 -7.16 -4.49
CA GLU A 53 12.90 -7.81 -5.61
C GLU A 53 12.31 -9.19 -5.21
N ALA A 54 11.77 -9.30 -4.00
CA ALA A 54 11.29 -10.54 -3.41
C ALA A 54 9.77 -10.76 -3.59
N LEU A 55 9.03 -9.70 -3.92
CA LEU A 55 7.57 -9.74 -4.04
C LEU A 55 7.10 -9.74 -5.51
N PRO A 56 5.96 -10.38 -5.82
CA PRO A 56 5.30 -10.21 -7.10
C PRO A 56 4.79 -8.76 -7.28
N PRO A 57 4.55 -8.32 -8.53
CA PRO A 57 4.16 -6.93 -8.82
C PRO A 57 2.82 -6.53 -8.18
N ASP A 58 1.91 -7.49 -8.00
CA ASP A 58 0.56 -7.28 -7.47
C ASP A 58 0.35 -8.16 -6.24
N ILE A 59 -0.25 -7.56 -5.21
CA ILE A 59 -0.42 -8.14 -3.88
C ILE A 59 -1.87 -7.98 -3.45
N GLY A 60 -2.54 -9.10 -3.21
CA GLY A 60 -3.92 -9.07 -2.75
C GLY A 60 -4.06 -8.44 -1.36
N SER A 61 -5.18 -7.76 -1.12
CA SER A 61 -5.57 -7.37 0.24
C SER A 61 -5.69 -8.61 1.15
N HIS A 62 -5.40 -8.46 2.44
CA HIS A 62 -5.31 -9.56 3.43
C HIS A 62 -4.24 -10.63 3.18
N SER A 63 -3.44 -10.52 2.13
CA SER A 63 -2.34 -11.46 1.91
C SER A 63 -1.27 -11.34 2.99
N GLU A 64 -0.54 -12.43 3.19
CA GLU A 64 0.69 -12.43 3.96
C GLU A 64 1.88 -12.31 3.00
N ILE A 65 2.82 -11.41 3.31
CA ILE A 65 4.05 -11.22 2.55
C ILE A 65 5.26 -11.41 3.46
N ASP A 66 6.25 -12.15 2.98
CA ASP A 66 7.51 -12.36 3.66
C ASP A 66 8.49 -11.28 3.19
N VAL A 67 8.87 -10.37 4.10
CA VAL A 67 9.73 -9.22 3.79
C VAL A 67 11.15 -9.51 4.29
N PRO A 68 12.16 -9.57 3.41
CA PRO A 68 13.54 -9.85 3.80
C PRO A 68 14.07 -8.90 4.87
N GLY A 69 15.04 -9.34 5.66
CA GLY A 69 15.70 -8.49 6.65
C GLY A 69 16.34 -7.26 6.01
N ARG A 70 16.34 -6.14 6.72
CA ARG A 70 16.98 -4.88 6.30
C ARG A 70 16.48 -4.34 4.96
N SER A 71 15.17 -4.44 4.72
CA SER A 71 14.54 -4.05 3.45
C SER A 71 13.37 -3.09 3.62
N LEU A 72 13.02 -2.43 2.52
CA LEU A 72 11.90 -1.49 2.40
C LEU A 72 11.00 -1.91 1.24
N ILE A 73 9.70 -2.01 1.51
CA ILE A 73 8.65 -2.19 0.51
C ILE A 73 7.73 -0.97 0.53
N VAL A 74 7.37 -0.49 -0.66
CA VAL A 74 6.31 0.51 -0.86
C VAL A 74 5.29 -0.07 -1.82
N LEU A 75 4.03 -0.15 -1.35
CA LEU A 75 2.88 -0.51 -2.15
C LEU A 75 1.97 0.70 -2.34
N SER A 76 1.29 0.75 -3.48
CA SER A 76 0.23 1.72 -3.74
C SER A 76 -1.04 1.03 -4.22
N GLN A 77 -2.19 1.58 -3.86
CA GLN A 77 -3.47 1.18 -4.38
C GLN A 77 -4.19 2.42 -4.92
N SER A 78 -4.27 2.50 -6.26
CA SER A 78 -4.98 3.56 -6.98
C SER A 78 -6.37 3.06 -7.36
N ILE A 79 -7.30 3.97 -7.59
CA ILE A 79 -8.59 3.60 -8.18
C ILE A 79 -8.38 3.49 -9.70
N GLU A 80 -8.74 2.37 -10.32
CA GLU A 80 -8.88 2.35 -11.79
C GLU A 80 -9.96 3.36 -12.17
N GLY A 81 -9.54 4.50 -12.72
CA GLY A 81 -10.43 5.57 -13.10
C GLY A 81 -9.74 6.92 -13.28
N GLU A 82 -8.64 6.99 -14.02
CA GLU A 82 -8.20 8.17 -14.79
C GLU A 82 -6.98 7.78 -15.65
N GLU A 83 -7.22 7.54 -16.95
CA GLU A 83 -6.21 7.61 -18.03
C GLU A 83 -6.13 9.04 -18.58
#